data_AF-A0A024VEG2-F1
#
_entry.id   AF-A0A024VEG2-F1
#
_cell.length_a   1.000
_cell.length_b   1.000
_cell.length_c   1.000
_cell.angle_alpha   90.00
_cell.angle_beta   90.00
_cell.angle_gamma   90.00
#
_symmetry.space_group_name_H-M   'P 1'
#
loop_
_entity.id
_entity.type
_entity.pdbx_description
1 polymer ?
#
loop_
_entity_poly.entity_id
_entity_poly.type
_entity_poly.pdbx_seq_one_letter_code
_entity_poly.pdbx_strand_id
1 'polypeptide(L)' 'MYSLDGLLTKGIVYILTDGLSGYMPEDILKVNPNFITLTGISEFLTMSRINGYLNIMNKIKIFCTNILKNMDN' A
#
# COMPACT_ATOMS: atom_id res chain seq x y z
N MET A 1 -10.30 20.90 12.65
CA MET A 1 -10.77 20.97 11.24
C MET A 1 -9.87 20.05 10.42
N TYR A 2 -10.32 18.83 10.11
CA TYR A 2 -9.54 17.90 9.28
C TYR A 2 -9.71 18.31 7.81
N SER A 3 -8.61 18.52 7.09
CA SER A 3 -8.67 18.70 5.63
C SER A 3 -9.06 17.38 4.96
N LEU A 4 -9.83 17.44 3.87
CA LEU A 4 -10.15 16.29 3.01
C LEU A 4 -8.89 15.50 2.64
N ASP A 5 -7.78 16.22 2.45
CA ASP A 5 -6.45 15.69 2.17
C ASP A 5 -5.92 14.75 3.27
N GLY A 6 -6.15 15.10 4.54
CA GLY A 6 -5.78 14.28 5.69
C GLY A 6 -6.66 13.04 5.83
N LEU A 7 -7.94 13.12 5.46
CA LEU A 7 -8.87 11.98 5.46
C LEU A 7 -8.52 10.96 4.37
N LEU A 8 -8.26 11.43 3.14
CA LEU A 8 -7.88 10.57 2.03
C LEU A 8 -6.55 9.85 2.29
N THR A 9 -5.57 10.56 2.84
CA THR A 9 -4.27 9.96 3.20
C THR A 9 -4.41 8.88 4.26
N LYS A 10 -5.24 9.10 5.30
CA LYS A 10 -5.56 8.08 6.31
C LYS A 10 -6.28 6.88 5.71
N GLY A 11 -7.23 7.10 4.80
CA GLY A 11 -7.97 6.03 4.12
C GLY A 11 -7.06 5.11 3.30
N ILE A 12 -6.11 5.68 2.54
CA ILE A 12 -5.14 4.90 1.75
C ILE A 12 -4.26 4.03 2.66
N VAL A 13 -3.73 4.61 3.74
CA VAL A 13 -2.91 3.86 4.69
C VAL A 13 -3.72 2.75 5.34
N TYR A 14 -4.96 3.03 5.74
CA TYR A 14 -5.85 2.03 6.32
C TYR A 14 -6.09 0.85 5.37
N ILE A 15 -6.46 1.10 4.11
CA ILE A 15 -6.67 0.05 3.10
C ILE A 15 -5.43 -0.84 2.95
N LEU A 16 -4.24 -0.23 2.90
CA LEU A 16 -2.98 -0.97 2.80
C LEU A 16 -2.70 -1.79 4.06
N THR A 17 -2.83 -1.20 5.25
CA THR A 17 -2.51 -1.91 6.49
C THR A 17 -3.52 -3.00 6.79
N ASP A 18 -4.81 -2.72 6.64
CA ASP A 18 -5.90 -3.64 6.92
C ASP A 18 -5.92 -4.78 5.90
N GLY A 19 -5.81 -4.45 4.60
CA GLY A 19 -5.84 -5.45 3.53
C GLY A 19 -4.62 -6.36 3.44
N LEU A 20 -3.47 -5.96 3.99
CA LEU A 20 -2.24 -6.78 3.98
C LEU A 20 -1.95 -7.46 5.33
N SER A 21 -2.60 -7.03 6.41
CA SER A 21 -2.38 -7.61 7.74
C SER A 21 -2.76 -9.09 7.79
N GLY A 22 -1.92 -9.89 8.45
CA GLY A 22 -2.16 -11.32 8.64
C GLY A 22 -1.74 -12.21 7.46
N TYR A 23 -1.35 -11.64 6.31
CA TYR A 23 -0.83 -12.40 5.18
C TYR A 23 0.68 -12.67 5.31
N MET A 24 1.11 -13.78 4.70
CA MET A 24 2.53 -14.13 4.61
C MET A 24 3.27 -13.12 3.69
N PRO A 25 4.57 -12.85 3.94
CA PRO A 25 5.36 -11.94 3.11
C PRO A 25 5.32 -12.28 1.61
N GLU A 26 5.31 -13.57 1.27
CA GLU A 26 5.23 -14.06 -0.12
C GLU A 26 3.94 -13.64 -0.82
N ASP A 27 2.83 -13.63 -0.11
CA ASP A 27 1.53 -13.26 -0.68
C ASP A 27 1.40 -11.75 -0.83
N ILE A 28 1.92 -11.00 0.14
CA ILE A 28 2.01 -9.53 0.06
C ILE A 28 2.83 -9.10 -1.17
N LEU A 29 3.91 -9.83 -1.50
CA LEU A 29 4.74 -9.54 -2.68
C LEU A 29 3.97 -9.72 -3.99
N LYS A 30 3.03 -10.65 -4.07
CA LYS A 30 2.20 -10.94 -5.25
C LYS A 30 1.11 -9.89 -5.50
N VAL A 31 0.78 -9.06 -4.51
CA VAL A 31 -0.28 -8.03 -4.64
C VAL A 31 0.08 -7.02 -5.72
N ASN A 32 -0.80 -6.84 -6.70
CA ASN A 32 -0.66 -5.82 -7.73
C ASN A 32 -1.09 -4.45 -7.17
N PRO A 33 -0.19 -3.45 -7.04
CA PRO A 33 -0.52 -2.14 -6.47
C PRO A 33 -1.58 -1.37 -7.27
N ASN A 34 -1.86 -1.74 -8.52
CA ASN A 34 -2.82 -1.02 -9.37
C ASN A 34 -4.29 -1.29 -9.01
N PHE A 35 -4.57 -2.04 -7.94
CA PHE A 35 -5.94 -2.27 -7.47
C PHE A 35 -6.67 -0.96 -7.12
N ILE A 36 -5.97 0.09 -6.71
CA ILE A 36 -6.58 1.42 -6.47
C ILE A 36 -7.13 2.07 -7.74
N THR A 37 -6.59 1.70 -8.90
CA THR A 37 -7.09 2.13 -10.22
C THR A 37 -8.30 1.29 -10.62
N LEU A 38 -8.23 -0.03 -10.41
CA LEU A 38 -9.32 -0.95 -10.74
C LEU A 38 -10.60 -0.72 -9.92
N THR A 39 -10.46 -0.17 -8.71
CA THR A 39 -11.57 0.13 -7.80
C THR A 39 -12.19 1.51 -8.04
N GLY A 40 -11.63 2.33 -8.94
CA GLY A 40 -12.06 3.72 -9.16
C GLY A 40 -11.63 4.70 -8.05
N ILE A 41 -10.98 4.22 -6.98
CA ILE A 41 -10.50 5.05 -5.87
C ILE A 41 -9.52 6.12 -6.37
N SER A 42 -8.73 5.81 -7.40
CA SER A 42 -7.77 6.74 -8.00
C SER A 42 -8.40 8.04 -8.54
N GLU A 43 -9.70 8.05 -8.88
CA GLU A 43 -10.40 9.25 -9.38
C GLU A 43 -10.50 10.36 -8.33
N PHE A 44 -10.44 10.00 -7.05
CA PHE A 44 -10.48 10.94 -5.93
C PHE A 44 -9.09 11.38 -5.46
N LEU A 45 -8.03 10.89 -6.12
CA LEU A 45 -6.64 11.13 -5.74
C LEU A 45 -5.93 12.00 -6.77
N THR A 46 -5.13 12.95 -6.27
CA THR A 46 -4.19 13.67 -7.11
C THR A 46 -3.01 12.75 -7.49
N MET A 47 -2.33 13.06 -8.59
CA MET A 47 -1.15 12.28 -9.04
C MET A 47 -0.08 12.16 -7.94
N SER A 48 0.11 13.21 -7.14
CA SER A 48 1.02 13.19 -5.98
C SER A 48 0.64 12.12 -4.95
N ARG A 49 -0.66 11.94 -4.68
CA ARG A 49 -1.16 10.93 -3.72
C ARG A 49 -0.99 9.51 -4.24
N ILE A 50 -1.24 9.30 -5.53
CA ILE A 50 -0.99 8.02 -6.19
C ILE A 50 0.48 7.64 -6.06
N ASN A 51 1.39 8.58 -6.33
CA ASN A 51 2.83 8.35 -6.16
C ASN A 51 3.21 8.06 -4.70
N GLY A 52 2.61 8.77 -3.74
CA GLY A 52 2.79 8.51 -2.31
C GLY A 52 2.36 7.09 -1.92
N TYR A 53 1.20 6.66 -2.40
CA TYR A 53 0.70 5.29 -2.22
C TYR A 53 1.67 4.24 -2.79
N LEU A 54 2.11 4.41 -4.05
CA LEU A 54 3.03 3.48 -4.70
C LEU A 54 4.36 3.37 -3.94
N ASN A 55 4.86 4.48 -3.40
CA ASN A 55 6.06 4.50 -2.57
C ASN A 55 5.88 3.72 -1.26
N ILE A 56 4.72 3.84 -0.60
CA ILE A 56 4.42 3.06 0.61
C ILE A 56 4.35 1.57 0.29
N MET A 57 3.64 1.20 -0.77
CA MET A 57 3.53 -0.20 -1.19
C MET A 57 4.91 -0.79 -1.51
N ASN A 58 5.77 -0.04 -2.20
CA ASN A 58 7.13 -0.48 -2.49
C ASN A 58 7.97 -0.70 -1.21
N LYS A 59 7.85 0.19 -0.21
CA LYS A 59 8.52 0.00 1.09
C LYS A 59 8.06 -1.26 1.80
N ILE A 60 6.76 -1.56 1.78
CA ILE A 60 6.21 -2.80 2.35
C ILE A 60 6.80 -4.02 1.63
N LYS A 61 6.84 -4.02 0.29
CA LYS A 61 7.42 -5.13 -0.48
C LYS A 61 8.92 -5.33 -0.21
N ILE A 62 9.69 -4.25 -0.07
CA ILE A 62 11.11 -4.33 0.30
C ILE A 62 11.24 -4.97 1.69
N PHE A 63 10.41 -4.56 2.65
CA PHE A 63 10.39 -5.14 3.99
C PHE A 63 10.07 -6.65 3.96
N CYS A 64 9.04 -7.07 3.20
CA CYS A 64 8.70 -8.48 3.00
C CYS A 64 9.85 -9.29 2.36
N THR A 65 10.47 -8.73 1.31
CA THR A 65 11.65 -9.35 0.66
C THR A 65 12.79 -9.56 1.65
N ASN A 66 13.05 -8.59 2.51
CA ASN A 66 14.09 -8.70 3.52
C ASN A 66 13.75 -9.77 4.55
N ILE A 67 12.50 -9.89 5.00
CA ILE A 67 12.09 -10.96 5.92
C ILE A 67 12.38 -12.33 5.31
N LEU A 68 11.96 -12.57 4.06
CA LEU A 68 12.18 -13.85 3.39
C LEU A 68 13.67 -14.18 3.24
N LYS A 69 14.49 -13.21 2.82
CA LYS A 69 15.95 -13.39 2.74
C LYS A 69 16.59 -13.74 4.09
N ASN A 70 16.06 -13.24 5.21
CA ASN A 70 16.59 -13.57 6.53
C ASN A 70 16.11 -14.94 7.04
N MET A 71 15.05 -15.52 6.46
CA MET A 71 14.61 -16.88 6.77
C MET A 71 15.40 -17.95 6.01
N ASP A 72 15.96 -17.58 4.85
CA ASP A 72 16.77 -18.46 4.00
C ASP A 72 18.27 -18.50 4.39
N ASN A 73 18.70 -17.68 5.36
CA ASN A 73 20.07 -17.64 5.92
C ASN A 73 20.13 -18.35 7.27
#